data_AF-A0A7D5QI47-F1
#
_entry.id   AF-A0A7D5QI47-F1
#
_cell.length_a   1.000
_cell.length_b   1.000
_cell.length_c   1.000
_cell.angle_alpha   90.00
_cell.angle_beta   90.00
_cell.angle_gamma   90.00
#
_symmetry.space_group_name_H-M   'P 1'
#
loop_
_entity.id
_entity.type
_entity.pdbx_description
1 polymer ?
#
loop_
_entity_poly.entity_id
_entity_poly.type
_entity_poly.pdbx_seq_one_letter_code
_entity_poly.pdbx_strand_id
1 'polypeptide(L)'
;MTSDRFTESFPGLREEIGEDPARFLDVPLLGFRNASTPFGLARARIRGIDEIATANAWLAVERALGRGDDDGPREQVVDLLEARIDDLEGEGERPSDEELRAIAEAVRADHSEWDEREPVDLAPWAERVGIPTWDRADPEPDDEPATEEVVEA
;
A
#
# COMPACT_ATOMS: atom_id res chain seq x y z
N MET A 1 5.45 -6.49 41.40
CA MET A 1 4.90 -7.71 40.78
C MET A 1 4.43 -7.31 39.40
N THR A 2 5.32 -7.39 38.41
CA THR A 2 4.93 -7.18 37.01
C THR A 2 4.26 -8.47 36.59
N SER A 3 2.92 -8.50 36.63
CA SER A 3 2.19 -9.64 36.08
C SER A 3 2.61 -9.76 34.63
N ASP A 4 3.26 -10.88 34.33
CA ASP A 4 3.43 -11.41 32.98
C ASP A 4 2.02 -11.55 32.40
N ARG A 5 1.55 -10.50 31.73
CA ARG A 5 0.28 -10.55 31.00
C ARG A 5 0.58 -11.39 29.77
N PHE A 6 0.13 -12.63 29.80
CA PHE A 6 -0.03 -13.41 28.58
C PHE A 6 -0.79 -12.54 27.57
N THR A 7 -0.15 -12.22 26.45
CA THR A 7 -0.80 -11.57 25.32
C THR A 7 -1.92 -12.47 24.85
N GLU A 8 -3.13 -11.93 24.78
CA GLU A 8 -4.28 -12.65 24.25
C GLU A 8 -4.07 -12.94 22.76
N SER A 9 -4.50 -14.11 22.30
CA SER A 9 -4.25 -14.59 20.95
C SER A 9 -5.45 -15.35 20.41
N PHE A 10 -5.71 -15.19 19.12
CA PHE A 10 -6.84 -15.82 18.43
C PHE A 10 -6.32 -16.75 17.32
N PRO A 11 -5.85 -17.96 17.65
CA PRO A 11 -5.17 -18.84 16.69
C PRO A 11 -6.05 -19.27 15.51
N GLY A 12 -7.36 -19.48 15.73
CA GLY A 12 -8.29 -19.82 14.65
C GLY A 12 -8.42 -18.70 13.61
N LEU A 13 -8.45 -17.44 14.05
CA LEU A 13 -8.45 -16.30 13.12
C LEU A 13 -7.13 -16.20 12.37
N ARG A 14 -6.01 -16.47 13.03
CA ARG A 14 -4.71 -16.48 12.35
C ARG A 14 -4.64 -17.48 11.19
N GLU A 15 -5.29 -18.63 11.34
CA GLU A 15 -5.40 -19.63 10.29
C GLU A 15 -6.33 -19.16 9.15
N GLU A 16 -7.39 -18.43 9.49
CA GLU A 16 -8.42 -17.96 8.55
C GLU A 16 -7.98 -16.72 7.75
N ILE A 17 -7.52 -15.67 8.43
CA ILE A 17 -7.19 -14.36 7.83
C ILE A 17 -5.67 -14.12 7.72
N GLY A 18 -4.85 -15.12 8.05
CA GLY A 18 -3.39 -15.06 7.94
C GLY A 18 -2.68 -14.23 9.02
N GLU A 19 -3.40 -13.58 9.93
CA GLU A 19 -2.85 -12.78 11.02
C GLU A 19 -3.67 -12.86 12.31
N ASP A 20 -3.04 -12.50 13.43
CA ASP A 20 -3.73 -12.40 14.73
C ASP A 20 -3.92 -10.92 15.09
N PRO A 21 -5.15 -10.37 15.02
CA PRO A 21 -5.43 -8.97 15.33
C PRO A 21 -5.01 -8.58 16.76
N ALA A 22 -5.06 -9.51 17.72
CA ALA A 22 -4.72 -9.23 19.11
C ALA A 22 -3.25 -8.83 19.29
N ARG A 23 -2.37 -9.23 18.35
CA ARG A 23 -0.97 -8.76 18.31
C ARG A 23 -0.86 -7.23 18.26
N PHE A 24 -1.85 -6.56 17.68
CA PHE A 24 -1.90 -5.11 17.55
C PHE A 24 -2.83 -4.45 18.57
N LEU A 25 -3.87 -5.16 19.02
CA LEU A 25 -4.94 -4.60 19.83
C LEU A 25 -4.79 -4.89 21.33
N ASP A 26 -4.09 -5.96 21.72
CA ASP A 26 -3.83 -6.33 23.12
C ASP A 26 -2.62 -5.59 23.73
N VAL A 27 -2.40 -4.36 23.29
CA VAL A 27 -1.38 -3.47 23.84
C VAL A 27 -2.01 -2.14 24.23
N PRO A 28 -1.44 -1.39 25.19
CA PRO A 28 -1.91 -0.04 25.50
C PRO A 28 -1.78 0.87 24.27
N LEU A 29 -2.92 1.30 23.72
CA LEU A 29 -3.00 2.16 22.53
C LEU A 29 -2.78 3.63 22.90
N LEU A 30 -1.58 3.96 23.36
CA LEU A 30 -1.18 5.33 23.69
C LEU A 30 -0.63 6.06 22.46
N GLY A 31 -0.85 7.38 22.38
CA GLY A 31 -0.13 8.24 21.43
C GLY A 31 -0.77 8.41 20.05
N PHE A 32 -2.04 8.82 20.00
CA PHE A 32 -2.89 8.98 18.81
C PHE A 32 -2.32 9.76 17.60
N ARG A 33 -1.24 10.54 17.76
CA ARG A 33 -0.68 11.41 16.70
C ARG A 33 0.59 10.90 16.04
N ASN A 34 1.18 9.78 16.48
CA ASN A 34 2.47 9.31 15.99
C ASN A 34 2.36 7.90 15.40
N ALA A 35 2.78 7.73 14.14
CA ALA A 35 2.75 6.46 13.41
C ALA A 35 3.64 5.36 14.02
N SER A 36 4.66 5.73 14.80
CA SER A 36 5.53 4.79 15.52
C SER A 36 4.96 4.30 16.86
N THR A 37 3.75 4.74 17.23
CA THR A 37 3.08 4.28 18.45
C THR A 37 2.23 3.03 18.20
N PRO A 38 1.87 2.26 19.24
CA PRO A 38 0.99 1.11 19.08
C PRO A 38 -0.33 1.45 18.38
N PHE A 39 -0.95 2.59 18.73
CA PHE A 39 -2.15 3.06 18.04
C PHE A 39 -1.86 3.43 16.58
N GLY A 40 -0.74 4.09 16.31
CA GLY A 40 -0.31 4.41 14.95
C GLY A 40 -0.12 3.16 14.07
N LEU A 41 0.47 2.10 14.64
CA LEU A 41 0.64 0.81 13.96
C LEU A 41 -0.69 0.10 13.72
N ALA A 42 -1.57 0.02 14.73
CA ALA A 42 -2.91 -0.56 14.57
C ALA A 42 -3.71 0.19 13.49
N ARG A 43 -3.72 1.53 13.53
CA ARG A 43 -4.38 2.36 12.51
C ARG A 43 -3.81 2.14 11.12
N ALA A 44 -2.48 2.08 10.97
CA ALA A 44 -1.83 1.83 9.69
C ALA A 44 -2.21 0.43 9.14
N ARG A 45 -2.27 -0.57 10.02
CA ARG A 45 -2.66 -1.93 9.64
C ARG A 45 -4.12 -2.00 9.21
N ILE A 46 -5.04 -1.38 9.96
CA ILE A 46 -6.47 -1.30 9.64
C ILE A 46 -6.69 -0.66 8.26
N ARG A 47 -6.01 0.46 7.98
CA ARG A 47 -6.10 1.12 6.66
C ARG A 47 -5.67 0.20 5.52
N GLY A 48 -4.66 -0.64 5.74
CA GLY A 48 -4.17 -1.61 4.76
C GLY A 48 -4.94 -2.93 4.73
N ILE A 49 -6.12 -3.02 5.36
CA ILE A 49 -7.00 -4.18 5.18
C ILE A 49 -7.70 -4.01 3.84
N ASP A 50 -7.58 -5.02 3.01
CA ASP A 50 -8.07 -5.03 1.63
C ASP A 50 -9.37 -5.86 1.46
N GLU A 51 -9.79 -6.55 2.53
CA GLU A 51 -10.96 -7.45 2.56
C GLU A 51 -11.89 -7.13 3.75
N ILE A 52 -13.19 -7.08 3.49
CA ILE A 52 -14.27 -6.84 4.46
C ILE A 52 -14.31 -7.96 5.50
N ALA A 53 -14.09 -9.21 5.10
CA ALA A 53 -14.04 -10.35 6.01
C ALA A 53 -12.93 -10.18 7.06
N THR A 54 -11.74 -9.76 6.61
CA THR A 54 -10.60 -9.46 7.48
C THR A 54 -10.91 -8.28 8.42
N ALA A 55 -11.53 -7.20 7.93
CA ALA A 55 -11.93 -6.07 8.78
C ALA A 55 -12.96 -6.46 9.85
N ASN A 56 -13.94 -7.30 9.49
CA ASN A 56 -14.93 -7.84 10.43
C ASN A 56 -14.28 -8.74 11.49
N ALA A 57 -13.30 -9.56 11.12
CA ALA A 57 -12.54 -10.37 12.07
C ALA A 57 -11.78 -9.50 13.09
N TRP A 58 -11.14 -8.42 12.64
CA TRP A 58 -10.51 -7.44 13.53
C TRP A 58 -11.51 -6.78 14.49
N LEU A 59 -12.69 -6.43 13.99
CA LEU A 59 -13.76 -5.84 14.79
C LEU A 59 -14.29 -6.80 15.87
N ALA A 60 -14.43 -8.08 15.52
CA ALA A 60 -14.81 -9.12 16.47
C ALA A 60 -13.75 -9.28 17.57
N VAL A 61 -12.46 -9.22 17.22
CA VAL A 61 -11.37 -9.29 18.21
C VAL A 61 -11.36 -8.07 19.14
N GLU A 62 -11.49 -6.84 18.62
CA GLU A 62 -11.54 -5.65 19.49
C GLU A 62 -12.71 -5.73 20.49
N ARG A 63 -13.88 -6.20 20.03
CA ARG A 63 -15.05 -6.43 20.89
C ARG A 63 -14.80 -7.52 21.94
N ALA A 64 -14.09 -8.59 21.58
CA ALA A 64 -13.77 -9.67 22.51
C ALA A 64 -12.74 -9.24 23.57
N LEU A 65 -11.78 -8.40 23.21
CA LEU A 65 -10.72 -7.95 24.11
C LEU A 65 -11.22 -7.02 25.22
N GLY A 66 -12.31 -6.27 25.00
CA GLY A 66 -12.96 -5.45 26.04
C GLY A 66 -12.03 -4.43 26.70
N ARG A 67 -11.14 -3.79 25.93
CA ARG A 67 -10.05 -2.92 26.45
C ARG A 67 -10.37 -1.41 26.43
N GLY A 68 -11.58 -1.05 26.04
CA GLY A 68 -12.12 0.29 26.06
C GLY A 68 -12.71 0.67 27.41
N ASP A 69 -13.45 1.77 27.44
CA ASP A 69 -14.17 2.19 28.62
C ASP A 69 -15.28 1.17 28.96
N ASP A 70 -15.60 1.01 30.25
CA ASP A 70 -16.61 0.07 30.75
C ASP A 70 -16.41 -1.40 30.32
N ASP A 71 -15.15 -1.85 30.19
CA ASP A 71 -14.77 -3.19 29.71
C ASP A 71 -15.30 -3.51 28.29
N GLY A 72 -15.65 -2.48 27.50
CA GLY A 72 -16.12 -2.58 26.11
C GLY A 72 -14.99 -2.46 25.06
N PRO A 73 -15.29 -2.46 23.75
CA PRO A 73 -14.28 -2.14 22.73
C PRO A 73 -13.86 -0.67 22.79
N ARG A 74 -12.66 -0.33 22.32
CA ARG A 74 -12.26 1.08 22.18
C ARG A 74 -12.99 1.70 21.00
N GLU A 75 -13.85 2.68 21.26
CA GLU A 75 -14.66 3.37 20.24
C GLU A 75 -13.81 3.82 19.03
N GLN A 76 -12.64 4.42 19.28
CA GLN A 76 -11.76 4.87 18.20
C GLN A 76 -11.26 3.76 17.28
N VAL A 77 -11.09 2.53 17.77
CA VAL A 77 -10.70 1.37 16.95
C VAL A 77 -11.90 0.86 16.17
N VAL A 78 -13.07 0.82 16.81
CA VAL A 78 -14.34 0.47 16.17
C VAL A 78 -14.64 1.42 15.01
N ASP A 79 -14.58 2.73 15.24
CA ASP A 79 -14.80 3.76 14.22
C ASP A 79 -13.86 3.59 13.01
N LEU A 80 -12.58 3.26 13.26
CA LEU A 80 -11.60 3.04 12.20
C LEU A 80 -11.91 1.79 11.37
N LEU A 81 -12.40 0.72 12.01
CA LEU A 81 -12.76 -0.52 11.35
C LEU A 81 -14.06 -0.38 10.57
N GLU A 82 -15.08 0.25 11.14
CA GLU A 82 -16.36 0.51 10.48
C GLU A 82 -16.16 1.44 9.29
N ALA A 83 -15.40 2.54 9.44
CA ALA A 83 -15.05 3.40 8.31
C ALA A 83 -14.31 2.64 7.20
N ARG A 84 -13.42 1.70 7.55
CA ARG A 84 -12.72 0.90 6.53
C ARG A 84 -13.65 -0.10 5.83
N ILE A 85 -14.61 -0.68 6.56
CA ILE A 85 -15.63 -1.54 5.96
C ILE A 85 -16.47 -0.73 4.97
N ASP A 86 -16.93 0.45 5.36
CA ASP A 86 -17.69 1.35 4.49
C ASP A 86 -16.89 1.73 3.23
N ASP A 87 -15.60 2.05 3.37
CA ASP A 87 -14.71 2.33 2.24
C ASP A 87 -14.62 1.12 1.28
N LEU A 88 -14.46 -0.10 1.81
CA LEU A 88 -14.38 -1.33 1.01
C LEU A 88 -15.71 -1.68 0.34
N GLU A 89 -16.84 -1.43 1.00
CA GLU A 89 -18.17 -1.60 0.40
C GLU A 89 -18.43 -0.60 -0.73
N GLY A 90 -17.92 0.63 -0.60
CA GLY A 90 -18.09 1.70 -1.59
C GLY A 90 -17.13 1.62 -2.77
N GLU A 91 -15.85 1.33 -2.52
CA GLU A 91 -14.79 1.29 -3.53
C GLU A 91 -14.60 -0.11 -4.13
N GLY A 92 -15.06 -1.15 -3.43
CA GLY A 92 -14.76 -2.56 -3.71
C GLY A 92 -13.50 -3.04 -2.97
N GLU A 93 -13.44 -4.35 -2.75
CA GLU A 93 -12.25 -5.01 -2.22
C GLU A 93 -11.11 -4.99 -3.24
N ARG A 94 -9.87 -5.09 -2.75
CA ARG A 94 -8.73 -5.19 -3.65
C ARG A 94 -8.77 -6.54 -4.37
N PRO A 95 -8.48 -6.60 -5.68
CA PRO A 95 -8.36 -7.87 -6.37
C PRO A 95 -7.27 -8.73 -5.73
N SER A 96 -7.56 -10.03 -5.60
CA SER A 96 -6.61 -11.04 -5.17
C SER A 96 -5.39 -11.11 -6.11
N ASP A 97 -4.29 -11.72 -5.65
CA ASP A 97 -3.10 -11.92 -6.49
C ASP A 97 -3.40 -12.69 -7.78
N GLU A 98 -4.35 -13.63 -7.73
CA GLU A 98 -4.82 -14.38 -8.90
C GLU A 98 -5.56 -13.46 -9.89
N GLU A 99 -6.48 -12.63 -9.39
CA GLU A 99 -7.19 -11.64 -10.21
C GLU A 99 -6.23 -10.59 -10.77
N LEU A 100 -5.28 -10.09 -9.98
CA LEU A 100 -4.24 -9.16 -10.46
C LEU A 100 -3.40 -9.78 -11.57
N ARG A 101 -3.06 -11.08 -11.46
CA ARG A 101 -2.35 -11.80 -12.51
C ARG A 101 -3.19 -11.92 -13.78
N ALA A 102 -4.47 -12.24 -13.65
CA ALA A 102 -5.40 -12.30 -14.77
C ALA A 102 -5.58 -10.93 -15.44
N ILE A 103 -5.72 -9.86 -14.65
CA ILE A 103 -5.77 -8.47 -15.14
C ILE A 103 -4.49 -8.13 -15.88
N ALA A 104 -3.31 -8.44 -15.32
CA ALA A 104 -2.02 -8.16 -15.96
C ALA A 104 -1.85 -8.92 -17.29
N GLU A 105 -2.36 -10.15 -17.39
CA GLU A 105 -2.37 -10.91 -18.64
C GLU A 105 -3.32 -10.29 -19.66
N ALA A 106 -4.52 -9.91 -19.26
CA ALA A 106 -5.50 -9.24 -20.12
C ALA A 106 -4.96 -7.89 -20.65
N VAL A 107 -4.37 -7.06 -19.78
CA VAL A 107 -3.73 -5.80 -20.16
C VAL A 107 -2.58 -6.03 -21.13
N ARG A 108 -1.77 -7.08 -20.93
CA ARG A 108 -0.69 -7.43 -21.87
C ARG A 108 -1.22 -7.85 -23.24
N ALA A 109 -2.29 -8.64 -23.27
CA ALA A 109 -2.94 -9.06 -24.51
C ALA A 109 -3.52 -7.86 -25.26
N ASP A 110 -4.19 -6.93 -24.57
CA ASP A 110 -4.68 -5.68 -25.16
C ASP A 110 -3.53 -4.83 -25.70
N HIS A 111 -2.48 -4.60 -24.90
CA HIS A 111 -1.32 -3.80 -25.32
C HIS A 111 -0.55 -4.37 -26.53
N SER A 112 -0.61 -5.68 -26.79
CA SER A 112 -0.03 -6.26 -28.01
C SER A 112 -0.72 -5.79 -29.29
N GLU A 113 -2.00 -5.40 -29.20
CA GLU A 113 -2.75 -4.77 -30.30
C GLU A 113 -2.28 -3.33 -30.56
N TRP A 114 -1.78 -2.63 -29.53
CA TRP A 114 -1.27 -1.27 -29.65
C TRP A 114 0.14 -1.20 -30.26
N ASP A 115 0.93 -2.27 -30.13
CA ASP A 115 2.30 -2.37 -30.69
C ASP A 115 2.29 -2.42 -32.23
N GLU A 116 1.20 -2.90 -32.83
CA GLU A 116 1.02 -2.93 -34.29
C GLU A 116 0.50 -1.59 -34.86
N ARG A 117 0.17 -0.61 -34.02
CA ARG A 117 -0.30 0.70 -34.48
C ARG A 117 0.89 1.57 -34.87
N GLU A 118 0.87 2.05 -36.11
CA GLU A 118 1.81 3.08 -36.56
C GLU A 118 1.86 4.24 -35.55
N PRO A 119 3.07 4.69 -35.16
CA PRO A 119 3.22 5.75 -34.18
C PRO A 119 2.46 7.00 -34.62
N VAL A 120 1.71 7.59 -33.70
CA VAL A 120 0.97 8.83 -33.99
C VAL A 120 1.97 9.96 -34.21
N ASP A 121 1.91 10.60 -35.38
CA ASP A 121 2.65 11.84 -35.60
C ASP A 121 2.07 12.95 -34.72
N LEU A 122 2.80 13.29 -33.66
CA LEU A 122 2.41 14.31 -32.69
C LEU A 122 2.87 15.71 -33.10
N ALA A 123 3.64 15.88 -34.18
CA ALA A 123 4.15 17.19 -34.60
C ALA A 123 3.01 18.21 -34.88
N PRO A 124 1.91 17.85 -35.58
CA PRO A 124 0.79 18.77 -35.82
C PRO A 124 0.01 19.15 -34.55
N TRP A 125 0.14 18.38 -33.48
CA TRP A 125 -0.45 18.70 -32.18
C TRP A 125 0.48 19.58 -31.35
N ALA A 126 1.76 19.23 -31.27
CA ALA A 126 2.78 19.98 -30.53
C ALA A 126 2.90 21.43 -31.02
N GLU A 127 2.88 21.65 -32.33
CA GLU A 127 2.89 23.00 -32.94
C GLU A 127 1.65 23.82 -32.52
N ARG A 128 0.49 23.18 -32.49
CA ARG A 128 -0.80 23.81 -32.14
C ARG A 128 -0.92 24.18 -30.67
N VAL A 129 -0.28 23.44 -29.76
CA VAL A 129 -0.32 23.73 -28.31
C VAL A 129 0.95 24.41 -27.78
N GLY A 130 1.93 24.69 -28.66
CA GLY A 130 3.18 25.37 -28.29
C GLY A 130 4.08 24.56 -27.35
N ILE A 131 3.99 23.22 -27.39
CA ILE A 131 4.88 22.36 -26.61
C ILE A 131 6.23 22.30 -27.35
N PRO A 132 7.36 22.63 -26.71
CA PRO A 132 8.67 22.45 -27.32
C PRO A 132 8.90 20.96 -27.59
N THR A 133 9.11 20.61 -28.85
CA THR A 133 9.59 19.27 -29.22
C THR A 133 11.05 19.21 -28.81
N TRP A 134 11.33 18.67 -27.62
CA TRP A 134 12.70 18.44 -27.19
C TRP A 134 13.39 17.58 -28.24
N ASP A 135 14.34 18.20 -28.94
CA ASP A 135 15.14 17.60 -30.00
C ASP A 135 15.91 16.41 -29.39
N ARG A 136 15.64 15.19 -29.88
CA ARG A 136 16.44 14.01 -29.54
C ARG A 136 17.78 14.13 -30.26
N ALA A 137 18.68 14.94 -29.71
CA ALA A 137 20.10 14.72 -29.87
C ALA A 137 20.56 14.09 -28.56
N ASP A 138 20.66 12.75 -28.53
CA ASP A 138 21.58 12.12 -27.59
C ASP A 138 22.97 12.67 -27.92
N PRO A 139 23.67 13.35 -26.99
CA PRO A 139 25.07 13.66 -27.23
C PRO A 139 25.82 12.32 -27.33
N GLU A 140 26.46 12.06 -28.47
CA GLU A 140 27.41 10.95 -28.56
C GLU A 140 28.45 11.11 -27.44
N PRO A 141 28.84 10.04 -26.74
CA PRO A 141 29.87 10.13 -25.71
C PRO A 141 31.17 10.62 -26.36
N ASP A 142 31.57 11.85 -26.01
CA ASP A 142 32.79 12.49 -26.48
C ASP A 142 34.00 11.55 -26.32
N ASP A 143 34.71 11.31 -27.41
CA ASP A 143 36.04 10.69 -27.44
C ASP A 143 36.97 11.41 -26.43
N GLU A 144 37.40 10.70 -25.39
CA GLU A 144 38.41 11.19 -24.44
C GLU A 144 39.69 11.57 -25.21
N PRO A 145 40.18 12.82 -25.15
CA PRO A 145 41.46 13.14 -25.77
C PRO A 145 42.60 12.48 -24.99
N ALA A 146 43.46 11.80 -25.75
CA ALA A 146 44.68 11.15 -25.29
C ALA A 146 45.49 12.07 -24.36
N THR A 147 45.88 11.54 -23.20
CA THR A 147 46.80 12.20 -22.26
C THR A 147 48.14 12.46 -22.94
N GLU A 148 48.38 13.71 -23.33
CA GLU A 148 49.68 14.16 -23.81
C GLU A 148 50.60 14.47 -22.63
N GLU A 149 51.75 13.83 -22.72
CA GLU A 149 52.94 13.83 -21.88
C GLU A 149 53.38 15.24 -21.43
N VAL A 150 53.38 15.51 -20.13
CA VAL A 150 54.07 16.68 -19.57
C VAL A 150 55.51 16.29 -19.25
N VAL A 151 56.42 16.77 -20.09
CA VAL A 151 57.88 16.66 -19.98
C VAL A 151 58.40 17.62 -18.89
N GLU A 152 59.32 17.11 -18.07
CA GLU A 152 60.09 17.83 -17.05
C GLU A 152 60.90 19.02 -17.60
N ALA A 153 61.02 20.08 -16.78
CA ALA A 153 62.20 20.96 -16.70
C ALA A 153 62.25 21.67 -15.33
#